data_AF-A0A2N2CMM1-F1
#
_entry.id   AF-A0A2N2CMM1-F1
#
_cell.length_a   1.000
_cell.length_b   1.000
_cell.length_c   1.000
_cell.angle_alpha   90.00
_cell.angle_beta   90.00
_cell.angle_gamma   90.00
#
_symmetry.space_group_name_H-M   'P 1'
#
loop_
_entity.id
_entity.type
_entity.pdbx_description
1 polymer ?
#
loop_
_entity_poly.entity_id
_entity_poly.type
_entity_poly.pdbx_seq_one_letter_code
_entity_poly.pdbx_strand_id
1 'polypeptide(L)'
;MEQQDCNLRSKYFFYTDIKPPGAGKARIALPGTGCCKQRQKEEDMGTYQIGANAFNPNCVTGAADHFYRYLKEAISGAEQIDMNVSFLMVSGIKLVLDDLKTAAAKGVNIRILCGNYLNITQPEALYLLKGALGERLDLRFYNVPNHSFHAKAYFFKYPDYEEVFVGSSNLSKSALTNGIEWNYRLNSREHPVDCQFFRQTFEALLADHSQIIDDDALKKYSKQWVRPKIIQQLEESEDASEADSDGSKAPDRVAQGQADFIVDPVTTNPAPLIAFPQPTGAQVEALYELKNFRQENQDKGLIVAATGIGKTFLAAFDSKGFKRILFVAHREEILTQAEYTFKRVRYELSTGHINGTRKDSDADIIFASVQTLGNPAYL
;
A
#
# COMPACT_ATOMS: atom_id res chain seq x y z
N MET A 1 -4.47 23.54 32.59
CA MET A 1 -4.55 22.64 33.76
C MET A 1 -6.01 22.25 33.85
N GLU A 2 -6.48 21.02 33.65
CA GLU A 2 -5.93 19.64 33.64
C GLU A 2 -6.66 18.87 32.50
N GLN A 3 -5.98 18.10 31.65
CA GLN A 3 -5.78 16.63 31.75
C GLN A 3 -7.08 15.84 32.04
N GLN A 4 -7.62 15.18 31.01
CA GLN A 4 -7.51 13.73 30.73
C GLN A 4 -8.50 12.89 31.53
N ASP A 5 -9.49 12.34 30.84
CA ASP A 5 -10.07 11.05 31.23
C ASP A 5 -10.54 10.29 29.98
N CYS A 6 -9.63 9.48 29.44
CA CYS A 6 -9.88 8.57 28.31
C CYS A 6 -10.01 7.16 28.88
N ASN A 7 -11.21 6.81 29.33
CA ASN A 7 -11.51 5.53 29.97
C ASN A 7 -12.09 4.55 28.93
N LEU A 8 -11.24 4.00 28.07
CA LEU A 8 -11.61 2.93 27.13
C LEU A 8 -11.54 1.57 27.83
N ARG A 9 -12.71 1.09 28.25
CA ARG A 9 -12.88 -0.26 28.82
C ARG A 9 -12.58 -1.34 27.77
N SER A 10 -11.77 -2.31 28.18
CA SER A 10 -11.44 -3.56 27.50
C SER A 10 -12.68 -4.36 27.07
N LYS A 11 -12.75 -4.80 25.80
CA LYS A 11 -13.74 -5.80 25.33
C LYS A 11 -13.16 -6.72 24.24
N TYR A 12 -13.59 -7.98 24.33
CA TYR A 12 -13.03 -9.19 23.72
C TYR A 12 -13.51 -9.39 22.27
N PHE A 13 -12.66 -9.95 21.40
CA PHE A 13 -13.03 -10.44 20.07
C PHE A 13 -12.82 -11.96 20.00
N PHE A 14 -13.83 -12.70 19.53
CA PHE A 14 -13.76 -14.16 19.36
C PHE A 14 -13.57 -14.51 17.88
N TYR A 15 -12.61 -15.39 17.59
CA TYR A 15 -12.40 -15.98 16.26
C TYR A 15 -12.39 -17.51 16.37
N THR A 16 -13.21 -18.19 15.57
CA THR A 16 -13.24 -19.67 15.51
C THR A 16 -12.75 -20.15 14.14
N ASP A 17 -11.76 -21.04 14.14
CA ASP A 17 -11.26 -21.73 12.95
C ASP A 17 -11.85 -23.14 12.81
N ILE A 18 -12.29 -23.48 11.59
CA ILE A 18 -12.69 -24.83 11.17
C ILE A 18 -11.66 -25.34 10.15
N LYS A 19 -11.20 -26.58 10.36
CA LYS A 19 -10.10 -27.25 9.64
C LYS A 19 -10.59 -27.85 8.30
N PRO A 20 -9.78 -27.86 7.22
CA PRO A 20 -10.14 -28.48 5.94
C PRO A 20 -9.69 -29.96 5.86
N PRO A 21 -10.29 -30.80 4.99
CA PRO A 21 -9.78 -32.13 4.67
C PRO A 21 -9.12 -32.21 3.27
N GLY A 22 -8.10 -33.07 3.17
CA GLY A 22 -7.98 -34.07 2.09
C GLY A 22 -7.16 -33.71 0.84
N ALA A 23 -6.03 -34.40 0.68
CA ALA A 23 -5.13 -34.36 -0.48
C ALA A 23 -5.63 -35.19 -1.68
N GLY A 24 -5.24 -34.79 -2.90
CA GLY A 24 -5.38 -35.57 -4.14
C GLY A 24 -4.24 -35.27 -5.12
N LYS A 25 -3.54 -36.32 -5.57
CA LYS A 25 -2.41 -36.29 -6.52
C LYS A 25 -2.91 -36.19 -7.97
N ALA A 26 -2.21 -35.45 -8.82
CA ALA A 26 -2.26 -35.64 -10.28
C ALA A 26 -0.86 -35.45 -10.89
N ARG A 27 -0.44 -36.45 -11.67
CA ARG A 27 0.75 -36.44 -12.54
C ARG A 27 0.30 -36.02 -13.94
N ILE A 28 1.05 -35.12 -14.60
CA ILE A 28 0.96 -34.90 -16.05
C ILE A 28 2.40 -34.82 -16.60
N ALA A 29 2.65 -35.62 -17.63
CA ALA A 29 3.91 -35.73 -18.36
C ALA A 29 4.01 -34.65 -19.45
N LEU A 30 5.21 -34.14 -19.71
CA LEU A 30 5.51 -33.28 -20.86
C LEU A 30 6.49 -34.03 -21.79
N PRO A 31 6.22 -34.11 -23.11
CA PRO A 31 7.20 -34.57 -24.08
C PRO A 31 8.22 -33.47 -24.40
N GLY A 32 9.44 -33.90 -24.68
CA GLY A 32 10.62 -33.05 -24.79
C GLY A 32 10.94 -32.51 -26.19
N THR A 33 11.95 -31.63 -26.12
CA THR A 33 12.98 -31.30 -27.13
C THR A 33 12.56 -30.69 -28.46
N GLY A 34 12.93 -29.42 -28.63
CA GLY A 34 13.20 -28.77 -29.91
C GLY A 34 14.32 -27.75 -29.72
N CYS A 35 15.54 -28.13 -30.13
CA CYS A 35 16.75 -27.35 -30.04
C CYS A 35 16.80 -26.33 -31.19
N CYS A 36 16.95 -25.03 -30.89
CA CYS A 36 17.38 -24.03 -31.86
C CYS A 36 18.53 -23.21 -31.26
N LYS A 37 19.74 -23.49 -31.76
CA LYS A 37 20.95 -22.70 -31.52
C LYS A 37 20.77 -21.32 -32.15
N GLN A 38 20.86 -20.24 -31.38
CA GLN A 38 21.19 -18.92 -31.90
C GLN A 38 22.32 -18.31 -31.07
N ARG A 39 23.26 -17.71 -31.80
CA ARG A 39 24.58 -17.25 -31.38
C ARG A 39 24.44 -16.10 -30.38
N GLN A 40 25.13 -16.20 -29.25
CA GLN A 40 25.40 -15.05 -28.39
C GLN A 40 26.39 -14.14 -29.11
N LYS A 41 25.96 -12.93 -29.46
CA LYS A 41 26.86 -11.78 -29.54
C LYS A 41 26.91 -11.22 -28.12
N GLU A 42 28.11 -11.17 -27.55
CA GLU A 42 28.38 -10.37 -26.37
C GLU A 42 28.18 -8.89 -26.77
N GLU A 43 27.05 -8.32 -26.33
CA GLU A 43 26.87 -6.87 -26.32
C GLU A 43 27.22 -6.39 -24.90
N ASP A 44 28.15 -5.45 -24.90
CA ASP A 44 28.71 -4.72 -23.77
C ASP A 44 27.59 -4.28 -22.80
N MET A 45 27.67 -4.68 -21.52
CA MET A 45 26.78 -4.23 -20.44
C MET A 45 27.12 -2.77 -20.07
N GLY A 46 26.88 -1.86 -21.02
CA GLY A 46 26.90 -0.44 -20.78
C GLY A 46 25.77 -0.07 -19.81
N THR A 47 26.13 0.57 -18.70
CA THR A 47 25.17 1.21 -17.79
C THR A 47 24.21 2.08 -18.60
N TYR A 48 22.92 1.73 -18.63
CA TYR A 48 21.87 2.49 -19.29
C TYR A 48 21.75 3.88 -18.61
N GLN A 49 22.48 4.88 -19.09
CA GLN A 49 22.28 6.28 -18.72
C GLN A 49 21.40 6.94 -19.79
N ILE A 50 20.10 7.05 -19.52
CA ILE A 50 19.18 7.83 -20.35
C ILE A 50 19.16 9.26 -19.81
N GLY A 51 19.77 10.19 -20.54
CA GLY A 51 19.68 11.64 -20.28
C GLY A 51 21.03 12.37 -20.27
N ALA A 52 21.05 13.57 -20.84
CA ALA A 52 22.20 14.47 -20.78
C ALA A 52 22.40 15.00 -19.34
N ASN A 53 23.65 15.28 -18.95
CA ASN A 53 24.06 15.90 -17.67
C ASN A 53 23.48 17.31 -17.38
N ALA A 54 22.39 17.72 -18.05
CA ALA A 54 21.77 19.03 -17.90
C ALA A 54 20.54 18.93 -16.99
N PHE A 55 20.68 19.41 -15.75
CA PHE A 55 19.57 19.58 -14.82
C PHE A 55 18.58 20.65 -15.35
N ASN A 56 17.30 20.29 -15.47
CA ASN A 56 16.23 21.23 -15.81
C ASN A 56 15.18 21.20 -14.69
N PRO A 57 14.96 22.31 -13.95
CA PRO A 57 14.06 22.32 -12.79
C PRO A 57 12.58 22.15 -13.15
N ASN A 58 12.22 22.28 -14.44
CA ASN A 58 10.84 22.17 -14.92
C ASN A 58 10.57 20.85 -15.65
N CYS A 59 11.59 20.08 -16.01
CA CYS A 59 11.44 18.83 -16.76
C CYS A 59 11.90 17.65 -15.92
N VAL A 60 10.97 16.75 -15.61
CA VAL A 60 11.25 15.51 -14.87
C VAL A 60 11.07 14.35 -15.82
N THR A 61 12.12 13.55 -16.02
CA THR A 61 12.14 12.47 -17.03
C THR A 61 12.19 11.05 -16.42
N GLY A 62 12.18 10.95 -15.09
CA GLY A 62 12.31 9.67 -14.38
C GLY A 62 13.75 9.15 -14.34
N ALA A 63 13.90 7.82 -14.22
CA ALA A 63 15.17 7.14 -14.00
C ALA A 63 15.96 7.67 -12.78
N ALA A 64 16.93 8.57 -12.98
CA ALA A 64 17.71 9.17 -11.89
C ALA A 64 17.02 10.40 -11.26
N ASP A 65 16.01 10.96 -11.92
CA ASP A 65 15.25 12.12 -11.45
C ASP A 65 13.79 11.73 -11.14
N HIS A 66 13.57 11.23 -9.93
CA HIS A 66 12.28 10.69 -9.50
C HIS A 66 11.23 11.78 -9.32
N PHE A 67 10.09 11.64 -10.00
CA PHE A 67 8.96 12.55 -9.85
C PHE A 67 8.41 12.62 -8.42
N TYR A 68 8.52 11.54 -7.66
CA TYR A 68 8.17 11.49 -6.23
C TYR A 68 8.83 12.62 -5.41
N ARG A 69 10.09 12.98 -5.70
CA ARG A 69 10.79 14.07 -4.99
C ARG A 69 10.05 15.40 -5.16
N TYR A 70 9.64 15.72 -6.39
CA TYR A 70 8.94 16.96 -6.71
C TYR A 70 7.53 16.98 -6.12
N LEU A 71 6.82 15.85 -6.16
CA LEU A 71 5.52 15.72 -5.50
C LEU A 71 5.64 15.96 -3.98
N LYS A 72 6.64 15.36 -3.33
CA LYS A 72 6.87 15.53 -1.90
C LYS A 72 7.12 16.99 -1.53
N GLU A 73 7.97 17.67 -2.28
CA GLU A 73 8.24 19.10 -2.08
C GLU A 73 6.97 19.93 -2.26
N ALA A 74 6.24 19.70 -3.35
CA ALA A 74 5.02 20.46 -3.67
C ALA A 74 3.89 20.23 -2.65
N ILE A 75 3.66 18.97 -2.24
CA ILE A 75 2.67 18.61 -1.20
C ILE A 75 2.98 19.33 0.12
N SER A 76 4.27 19.46 0.48
CA SER A 76 4.66 20.00 1.78
C SER A 76 4.30 21.48 1.99
N GLY A 77 4.26 22.26 0.89
CA GLY A 77 4.01 23.69 0.89
C GLY A 77 2.62 24.11 0.41
N ALA A 78 1.83 23.20 -0.17
CA ALA A 78 0.55 23.53 -0.76
C ALA A 78 -0.55 23.82 0.29
N GLU A 79 -1.44 24.77 -0.03
CA GLU A 79 -2.69 25.07 0.69
C GLU A 79 -3.89 24.32 0.10
N GLN A 80 -3.76 23.86 -1.14
CA GLN A 80 -4.73 23.00 -1.82
C GLN A 80 -3.98 22.07 -2.76
N ILE A 81 -4.38 20.79 -2.77
CA ILE A 81 -3.77 19.74 -3.58
C ILE A 81 -4.85 19.13 -4.45
N ASP A 82 -4.64 19.12 -5.76
CA ASP A 82 -5.55 18.49 -6.71
C ASP A 82 -4.82 17.53 -7.64
N MET A 83 -5.42 16.37 -7.89
CA MET A 83 -4.82 15.34 -8.73
C MET A 83 -5.86 14.87 -9.76
N ASN A 84 -5.46 14.90 -11.03
CA ASN A 84 -6.25 14.46 -12.17
C ASN A 84 -5.49 13.32 -12.84
N VAL A 85 -5.72 12.09 -12.40
CA VAL A 85 -4.87 10.93 -12.73
C VAL A 85 -5.70 9.77 -13.24
N SER A 86 -5.29 9.18 -14.36
CA SER A 86 -6.08 8.14 -15.01
C SER A 86 -6.29 6.88 -14.17
N PHE A 87 -5.34 6.52 -13.31
CA PHE A 87 -5.50 5.42 -12.36
C PHE A 87 -4.66 5.57 -11.09
N LEU A 88 -5.04 4.83 -10.06
CA LEU A 88 -4.35 4.77 -8.76
C LEU A 88 -3.92 3.33 -8.46
N MET A 89 -2.64 3.12 -8.18
CA MET A 89 -2.10 1.85 -7.68
C MET A 89 -1.68 1.99 -6.23
N VAL A 90 -1.83 0.90 -5.46
CA VAL A 90 -1.44 0.80 -4.05
C VAL A 90 0.04 1.14 -3.87
N SER A 91 0.89 0.71 -4.80
CA SER A 91 2.33 0.98 -4.79
C SER A 91 2.63 2.48 -4.82
N GLY A 92 1.95 3.25 -5.68
CA GLY A 92 2.10 4.70 -5.76
C GLY A 92 1.50 5.43 -4.57
N ILE A 93 0.29 5.03 -4.13
CA ILE A 93 -0.34 5.64 -2.94
C ILE A 93 0.54 5.48 -1.71
N LYS A 94 1.11 4.30 -1.47
CA LYS A 94 2.00 4.06 -0.33
C LYS A 94 3.21 5.00 -0.29
N LEU A 95 3.70 5.47 -1.43
CA LEU A 95 4.81 6.44 -1.49
C LEU A 95 4.39 7.83 -0.98
N VAL A 96 3.22 8.31 -1.39
CA VAL A 96 2.78 9.70 -1.12
C VAL A 96 1.86 9.84 0.11
N LEU A 97 1.36 8.72 0.67
CA LEU A 97 0.28 8.75 1.68
C LEU A 97 0.66 9.51 2.95
N ASP A 98 1.90 9.37 3.44
CA ASP A 98 2.33 10.05 4.67
C ASP A 98 2.52 11.55 4.46
N ASP A 99 2.97 11.97 3.28
CA ASP A 99 3.05 13.39 2.92
C ASP A 99 1.64 14.00 2.82
N LEU A 100 0.69 13.28 2.18
CA LEU A 100 -0.71 13.70 2.10
C LEU A 100 -1.40 13.76 3.47
N LYS A 101 -1.14 12.78 4.36
CA LYS A 101 -1.62 12.81 5.75
C LYS A 101 -1.08 14.04 6.49
N THR A 102 0.18 14.36 6.29
CA THR A 102 0.82 15.53 6.91
C THR A 102 0.17 16.83 6.41
N ALA A 103 -0.12 16.94 5.11
CA ALA A 103 -0.84 18.09 4.56
C ALA A 103 -2.28 18.18 5.09
N ALA A 104 -3.02 17.07 5.09
CA ALA A 104 -4.39 17.01 5.62
C ALA A 104 -4.46 17.40 7.11
N ALA A 105 -3.48 16.99 7.92
CA ALA A 105 -3.37 17.37 9.32
C ALA A 105 -3.14 18.87 9.53
N LYS A 106 -2.51 19.57 8.56
CA LYS A 106 -2.39 21.04 8.53
C LYS A 106 -3.68 21.73 8.04
N GLY A 107 -4.70 20.98 7.65
CA GLY A 107 -5.98 21.50 7.17
C GLY A 107 -6.07 21.71 5.67
N VAL A 108 -5.10 21.20 4.90
CA VAL A 108 -5.12 21.23 3.43
C VAL A 108 -6.22 20.31 2.90
N ASN A 109 -7.00 20.81 1.95
CA ASN A 109 -8.00 20.01 1.24
C ASN A 109 -7.36 19.35 0.03
N ILE A 110 -7.68 18.08 -0.18
CA ILE A 110 -7.12 17.22 -1.23
C ILE A 110 -8.27 16.76 -2.12
N ARG A 111 -8.20 17.00 -3.43
CA ARG A 111 -9.20 16.50 -4.39
C ARG A 111 -8.54 15.60 -5.42
N ILE A 112 -9.10 14.41 -5.63
CA ILE A 112 -8.55 13.42 -6.56
C ILE A 112 -9.67 13.01 -7.52
N LEU A 113 -9.48 13.32 -8.79
CA LEU A 113 -10.27 12.79 -9.89
C LEU A 113 -9.49 11.65 -10.53
N CYS A 114 -10.05 10.43 -10.48
CA CYS A 114 -9.43 9.26 -11.09
C CYS A 114 -10.34 8.51 -12.05
N GLY A 115 -9.75 7.74 -12.97
CA GLY A 115 -10.51 6.85 -13.84
C GLY A 115 -10.93 5.57 -13.11
N ASN A 116 -12.04 4.99 -13.53
CA ASN A 116 -12.38 3.58 -13.30
C ASN A 116 -12.32 2.75 -14.60
N TYR A 117 -11.94 3.38 -15.71
CA TYR A 117 -11.74 2.76 -17.00
C TYR A 117 -10.59 1.73 -16.95
N LEU A 118 -10.73 0.61 -17.65
CA LEU A 118 -9.80 -0.54 -17.67
C LEU A 118 -9.61 -1.30 -16.34
N ASN A 119 -10.36 -0.96 -15.28
CA ASN A 119 -10.22 -1.55 -13.94
C ASN A 119 -8.78 -1.47 -13.37
N ILE A 120 -8.00 -0.46 -13.75
CA ILE A 120 -6.62 -0.31 -13.25
C ILE A 120 -6.60 0.28 -11.83
N THR A 121 -7.46 1.24 -11.53
CA THR A 121 -7.58 1.81 -10.18
C THR A 121 -7.89 0.72 -9.15
N GLN A 122 -7.00 0.52 -8.20
CA GLN A 122 -7.13 -0.54 -7.21
C GLN A 122 -8.05 -0.10 -6.06
N PRO A 123 -9.10 -0.88 -5.69
CA PRO A 123 -9.97 -0.53 -4.56
C PRO A 123 -9.22 -0.30 -3.25
N GLU A 124 -8.17 -1.09 -2.99
CA GLU A 124 -7.28 -0.92 -1.83
C GLU A 124 -6.65 0.48 -1.77
N ALA A 125 -6.25 1.04 -2.91
CA ALA A 125 -5.68 2.39 -2.98
C ALA A 125 -6.72 3.46 -2.55
N LEU A 126 -7.98 3.29 -2.95
CA LEU A 126 -9.09 4.18 -2.59
C LEU A 126 -9.41 4.10 -1.09
N TYR A 127 -9.47 2.87 -0.53
CA TYR A 127 -9.67 2.67 0.91
C TYR A 127 -8.52 3.25 1.74
N LEU A 128 -7.26 3.12 1.29
CA LEU A 128 -6.11 3.73 1.95
C LEU A 128 -6.25 5.26 2.01
N LEU A 129 -6.62 5.89 0.89
CA LEU A 129 -6.81 7.35 0.82
C LEU A 129 -7.96 7.81 1.72
N LYS A 130 -9.16 7.24 1.58
CA LYS A 130 -10.32 7.61 2.43
C LYS A 130 -10.04 7.36 3.90
N GLY A 131 -9.46 6.21 4.24
CA GLY A 131 -9.14 5.84 5.62
C GLY A 131 -8.11 6.77 6.26
N ALA A 132 -7.15 7.28 5.48
CA ALA A 132 -6.09 8.15 5.97
C ALA A 132 -6.48 9.63 6.02
N LEU A 133 -7.24 10.12 5.03
CA LEU A 133 -7.49 11.54 4.82
C LEU A 133 -8.88 12.00 5.29
N GLY A 134 -9.85 11.09 5.39
CA GLY A 134 -11.19 11.39 5.89
C GLY A 134 -11.86 12.57 5.17
N GLU A 135 -12.47 13.47 5.92
CA GLU A 135 -13.19 14.66 5.42
C GLU A 135 -12.32 15.65 4.63
N ARG A 136 -10.98 15.52 4.67
CA ARG A 136 -10.08 16.36 3.88
C ARG A 136 -9.96 15.93 2.43
N LEU A 137 -10.52 14.77 2.08
CA LEU A 137 -10.44 14.19 0.74
C LEU A 137 -11.78 14.27 -0.01
N ASP A 138 -11.78 14.93 -1.15
CA ASP A 138 -12.81 14.78 -2.18
C ASP A 138 -12.30 13.80 -3.25
N LEU A 139 -12.81 12.56 -3.22
CA LEU A 139 -12.38 11.49 -4.12
C LEU A 139 -13.49 11.19 -5.12
N ARG A 140 -13.18 11.25 -6.42
CA ARG A 140 -14.19 11.11 -7.49
C ARG A 140 -13.72 10.22 -8.63
N PHE A 141 -14.65 9.49 -9.22
CA PHE A 141 -14.45 8.85 -10.52
C PHE A 141 -14.82 9.80 -11.65
N TYR A 142 -14.03 9.84 -12.71
CA TYR A 142 -14.51 10.34 -14.00
C TYR A 142 -15.67 9.47 -14.49
N ASN A 143 -16.79 10.08 -14.85
CA ASN A 143 -18.05 9.38 -15.08
C ASN A 143 -18.72 9.78 -16.41
N VAL A 144 -17.93 9.89 -17.47
CA VAL A 144 -18.46 10.09 -18.83
C VAL A 144 -18.35 8.77 -19.60
N PRO A 145 -19.49 8.14 -19.94
CA PRO A 145 -19.49 6.92 -20.73
C PRO A 145 -18.82 7.13 -22.09
N ASN A 146 -18.11 6.10 -22.57
CA ASN A 146 -17.48 6.06 -23.90
C ASN A 146 -16.46 7.17 -24.19
N HIS A 147 -15.96 7.85 -23.15
CA HIS A 147 -14.89 8.82 -23.29
C HIS A 147 -13.65 8.34 -22.54
N SER A 148 -12.50 8.34 -23.21
CA SER A 148 -11.24 7.97 -22.55
C SER A 148 -10.86 9.04 -21.53
N PHE A 149 -10.37 8.57 -20.38
CA PHE A 149 -9.82 9.43 -19.34
C PHE A 149 -8.40 8.96 -19.06
N HIS A 150 -7.44 9.67 -19.65
CA HIS A 150 -6.02 9.33 -19.55
C HIS A 150 -5.16 10.52 -19.07
N ALA A 151 -5.80 11.50 -18.43
CA ALA A 151 -5.16 12.68 -17.86
C ALA A 151 -4.24 12.31 -16.69
N LYS A 152 -3.16 13.08 -16.55
CA LYS A 152 -2.16 12.96 -15.48
C LYS A 152 -1.62 14.36 -15.21
N ALA A 153 -2.31 15.03 -14.31
CA ALA A 153 -1.95 16.36 -13.88
C ALA A 153 -2.05 16.48 -12.36
N TYR A 154 -1.14 17.26 -11.78
CA TYR A 154 -1.05 17.50 -10.35
C TYR A 154 -0.97 19.00 -10.14
N PHE A 155 -1.87 19.53 -9.32
CA PHE A 155 -1.98 20.96 -9.08
C PHE A 155 -1.73 21.25 -7.61
N PHE A 156 -0.89 22.25 -7.36
CA PHE A 156 -0.49 22.68 -6.03
C PHE A 156 -0.68 24.18 -5.93
N LYS A 157 -1.63 24.59 -5.10
CA LYS A 157 -1.88 26.01 -4.85
C LYS A 157 -1.11 26.46 -3.61
N TYR A 158 -0.45 27.59 -3.72
CA TYR A 158 0.25 28.29 -2.64
C TYR A 158 -0.40 29.66 -2.43
N PRO A 159 -0.03 30.43 -1.38
CA PRO A 159 -0.64 31.74 -1.12
C PRO A 159 -0.60 32.70 -2.32
N ASP A 160 0.53 32.73 -3.03
CA ASP A 160 0.79 33.74 -4.07
C ASP A 160 0.81 33.18 -5.50
N TYR A 161 0.79 31.87 -5.68
CA TYR A 161 0.96 31.24 -6.98
C TYR A 161 0.49 29.79 -7.02
N GLU A 162 0.45 29.20 -8.20
CA GLU A 162 0.08 27.81 -8.43
C GLU A 162 1.15 27.11 -9.27
N GLU A 163 1.36 25.83 -8.99
CA GLU A 163 2.15 24.93 -9.82
C GLU A 163 1.28 23.83 -10.41
N VAL A 164 1.53 23.52 -11.68
CA VAL A 164 0.86 22.44 -12.38
C VAL A 164 1.92 21.53 -12.98
N PHE A 165 1.91 20.26 -12.60
CA PHE A 165 2.68 19.24 -13.29
C PHE A 165 1.76 18.53 -14.28
N VAL A 166 2.17 18.42 -15.53
CA VAL A 166 1.46 17.67 -16.58
C VAL A 166 2.43 16.67 -17.20
N GLY A 167 2.02 15.41 -17.33
CA GLY A 167 2.94 14.39 -17.83
C GLY A 167 2.35 13.02 -18.07
N SER A 168 3.21 12.02 -17.99
CA SER A 168 2.88 10.61 -18.19
C SER A 168 2.84 9.78 -16.89
N SER A 169 3.17 10.40 -15.74
CA SER A 169 3.13 9.73 -14.43
C SER A 169 1.72 9.60 -13.84
N ASN A 170 1.23 8.38 -13.69
CA ASN A 170 0.14 8.05 -12.76
C ASN A 170 0.66 7.85 -11.33
N LEU A 171 -0.24 7.65 -10.36
CA LEU A 171 0.11 7.25 -8.99
C LEU A 171 0.40 5.75 -8.92
N SER A 172 1.53 5.33 -9.47
CA SER A 172 2.14 4.00 -9.28
C SER A 172 3.62 4.15 -8.90
N LYS A 173 4.23 3.12 -8.30
CA LYS A 173 5.64 3.22 -7.90
C LYS A 173 6.56 3.44 -9.08
N SER A 174 6.41 2.65 -10.16
CA SER A 174 7.22 2.79 -11.37
C SER A 174 7.14 4.22 -11.92
N ALA A 175 5.92 4.76 -12.05
CA ALA A 175 5.70 6.07 -12.64
C ALA A 175 6.23 7.24 -11.78
N LEU A 176 6.40 7.03 -10.47
CA LEU A 176 6.88 8.06 -9.56
C LEU A 176 8.39 7.96 -9.29
N THR A 177 9.03 6.84 -9.58
CA THR A 177 10.46 6.62 -9.33
C THR A 177 11.23 6.32 -10.60
N ASN A 178 11.35 5.04 -10.95
CA ASN A 178 12.37 4.55 -11.89
C ASN A 178 11.87 4.52 -13.34
N GLY A 179 10.56 4.55 -13.54
CA GLY A 179 9.94 4.55 -14.86
C GLY A 179 10.38 5.77 -15.67
N ILE A 180 10.52 5.59 -16.98
CA ILE A 180 10.78 6.69 -17.90
C ILE A 180 9.47 7.42 -18.12
N GLU A 181 9.29 8.52 -17.40
CA GLU A 181 8.07 9.32 -17.38
C GLU A 181 8.42 10.78 -17.59
N TRP A 182 7.70 11.45 -18.48
CA TRP A 182 7.94 12.84 -18.77
C TRP A 182 6.88 13.68 -18.08
N ASN A 183 7.33 14.57 -17.19
CA ASN A 183 6.48 15.54 -16.52
C ASN A 183 7.07 16.93 -16.70
N TYR A 184 6.21 17.89 -17.02
CA TYR A 184 6.57 19.30 -17.14
C TYR A 184 5.90 20.10 -16.03
N ARG A 185 6.69 20.90 -15.32
CA ARG A 185 6.24 21.82 -14.26
C ARG A 185 5.99 23.20 -14.86
N LEU A 186 4.77 23.67 -14.69
CA LEU A 186 4.34 25.04 -14.94
C LEU A 186 4.19 25.78 -13.61
N ASN A 187 4.48 27.08 -13.62
CA ASN A 187 4.27 27.99 -12.50
C ASN A 187 3.46 29.19 -12.99
N SER A 188 2.39 29.55 -12.27
CA SER A 188 1.49 30.64 -12.63
C SER A 188 2.15 32.03 -12.65
N ARG A 189 3.30 32.22 -12.01
CA ARG A 189 4.09 33.47 -12.08
C ARG A 189 4.71 33.68 -13.46
N GLU A 190 5.08 32.58 -14.14
CA GLU A 190 5.72 32.61 -15.47
C GLU A 190 4.70 32.31 -16.58
N HIS A 191 3.75 31.41 -16.30
CA HIS A 191 2.77 30.88 -17.23
C HIS A 191 1.33 31.00 -16.70
N PRO A 192 0.84 32.22 -16.40
CA PRO A 192 -0.47 32.41 -15.76
C PRO A 192 -1.63 31.90 -16.62
N VAL A 193 -1.59 32.13 -17.94
CA VAL A 193 -2.66 31.73 -18.88
C VAL A 193 -2.75 30.20 -18.96
N ASP A 194 -1.62 29.52 -19.08
CA ASP A 194 -1.57 28.06 -19.22
C ASP A 194 -2.05 27.38 -17.93
N CYS A 195 -1.56 27.85 -16.76
CA CYS A 195 -1.99 27.33 -15.47
C CYS A 195 -3.50 27.54 -15.26
N GLN A 196 -4.01 28.72 -15.59
CA GLN A 196 -5.43 29.03 -15.48
C GLN A 196 -6.29 28.12 -16.39
N PHE A 197 -5.84 27.83 -17.61
CA PHE A 197 -6.54 26.95 -18.53
C PHE A 197 -6.64 25.51 -18.00
N PHE A 198 -5.53 24.94 -17.53
CA PHE A 198 -5.55 23.59 -16.95
C PHE A 198 -6.39 23.53 -15.68
N ARG A 199 -6.29 24.56 -14.82
CA ARG A 199 -7.10 24.70 -13.61
C ARG A 199 -8.59 24.70 -13.94
N GLN A 200 -9.03 25.56 -14.86
CA GLN A 200 -10.43 25.63 -15.27
C GLN A 200 -10.93 24.31 -15.87
N THR A 201 -10.09 23.64 -16.65
CA THR A 201 -10.41 22.31 -17.20
C THR A 201 -10.61 21.28 -16.08
N PHE A 202 -9.74 21.27 -15.06
CA PHE A 202 -9.89 20.38 -13.92
C PHE A 202 -11.18 20.66 -13.14
N GLU A 203 -11.48 21.94 -12.86
CA GLU A 203 -12.72 22.30 -12.15
C GLU A 203 -13.97 21.86 -12.92
N ALA A 204 -13.99 22.03 -14.25
CA ALA A 204 -15.11 21.59 -15.09
C ALA A 204 -15.26 20.05 -15.14
N LEU A 205 -14.14 19.32 -15.17
CA LEU A 205 -14.18 17.85 -15.08
C LEU A 205 -14.72 17.39 -13.72
N LEU A 206 -14.27 18.03 -12.64
CA LEU A 206 -14.68 17.69 -11.29
C LEU A 206 -16.16 18.05 -11.04
N ALA A 207 -16.64 19.19 -11.54
CA ALA A 207 -18.01 19.65 -11.34
C ALA A 207 -19.01 18.87 -12.21
N ASP A 208 -18.73 18.71 -13.50
CA ASP A 208 -19.75 18.31 -14.48
C ASP A 208 -19.59 16.86 -14.98
N HIS A 209 -18.41 16.26 -14.82
CA HIS A 209 -18.05 14.99 -15.46
C HIS A 209 -17.55 13.92 -14.48
N SER A 210 -17.88 14.06 -13.21
CA SER A 210 -17.42 13.15 -12.17
C SER A 210 -18.54 12.63 -11.27
N GLN A 211 -18.24 11.54 -10.57
CA GLN A 211 -19.09 10.95 -9.54
C GLN A 211 -18.29 10.84 -8.25
N ILE A 212 -18.87 11.30 -7.13
CA ILE A 212 -18.27 11.18 -5.80
C ILE A 212 -18.11 9.70 -5.42
N ILE A 213 -16.96 9.36 -4.85
CA ILE A 213 -16.66 8.05 -4.28
C ILE A 213 -16.97 8.10 -2.77
N ASP A 214 -18.27 8.04 -2.46
CA ASP A 214 -18.75 7.76 -1.12
C ASP A 214 -18.53 6.27 -0.75
N ASP A 215 -18.90 5.90 0.47
CA ASP A 215 -18.63 4.55 1.00
C ASP A 215 -19.43 3.49 0.25
N ASP A 216 -20.66 3.80 -0.17
CA ASP A 216 -21.50 2.89 -0.95
C ASP A 216 -20.97 2.69 -2.37
N ALA A 217 -20.56 3.77 -3.03
CA ALA A 217 -19.94 3.74 -4.35
C ALA A 217 -18.62 2.96 -4.32
N LEU A 218 -17.78 3.18 -3.30
CA LEU A 218 -16.53 2.45 -3.13
C LEU A 218 -16.78 0.94 -2.89
N LYS A 219 -17.72 0.60 -2.02
CA LYS A 219 -18.09 -0.80 -1.74
C LYS A 219 -18.66 -1.50 -2.97
N LYS A 220 -19.49 -0.80 -3.75
CA LYS A 220 -20.00 -1.31 -5.03
C LYS A 220 -18.87 -1.54 -6.02
N TYR A 221 -17.94 -0.59 -6.13
CA TYR A 221 -16.77 -0.71 -7.00
C TYR A 221 -15.88 -1.88 -6.59
N SER A 222 -15.52 -2.00 -5.30
CA SER A 222 -14.69 -3.09 -4.76
C SER A 222 -15.27 -4.47 -5.10
N LYS A 223 -16.58 -4.66 -4.91
CA LYS A 223 -17.27 -5.92 -5.23
C LYS A 223 -17.26 -6.30 -6.70
N GLN A 224 -17.30 -5.31 -7.60
CA GLN A 224 -17.34 -5.52 -9.04
C GLN A 224 -15.95 -5.58 -9.67
N TRP A 225 -14.93 -5.12 -8.94
CA TRP A 225 -13.58 -5.05 -9.42
C TRP A 225 -12.97 -6.45 -9.56
N VAL A 226 -12.41 -6.71 -10.74
CA VAL A 226 -11.68 -7.94 -11.04
C VAL A 226 -10.29 -7.54 -11.48
N ARG A 227 -9.27 -8.06 -10.81
CA ARG A 227 -7.86 -7.77 -11.12
C ARG A 227 -7.56 -8.11 -12.59
N PRO A 228 -7.34 -7.10 -13.46
CA PRO A 228 -7.01 -7.35 -14.85
C PRO A 228 -5.56 -7.81 -14.98
N LYS A 229 -5.26 -8.62 -16.01
CA LYS A 229 -3.91 -9.16 -16.25
C LYS A 229 -2.85 -8.07 -16.44
N ILE A 230 -3.23 -6.92 -17.00
CA ILE A 230 -2.31 -5.80 -17.19
C ILE A 230 -1.75 -5.28 -15.87
N ILE A 231 -2.53 -5.24 -14.79
CA ILE A 231 -2.03 -4.82 -13.48
C ILE A 231 -0.96 -5.78 -12.98
N GLN A 232 -1.17 -7.09 -13.15
CA GLN A 232 -0.18 -8.07 -12.74
C GLN A 232 1.16 -7.83 -13.45
N GLN A 233 1.13 -7.52 -14.75
CA GLN A 233 2.35 -7.18 -15.50
C GLN A 233 3.00 -5.88 -15.02
N LEU A 234 2.19 -4.87 -14.68
CA LEU A 234 2.70 -3.61 -14.13
C LEU A 234 3.38 -3.83 -12.78
N GLU A 235 2.76 -4.60 -11.88
CA GLU A 235 3.34 -4.93 -10.56
C GLU A 235 4.61 -5.78 -10.70
N GLU A 236 4.61 -6.80 -11.56
CA GLU A 236 5.81 -7.60 -11.85
C GLU A 236 6.96 -6.73 -12.41
N SER A 237 6.65 -5.72 -13.22
CA SER A 237 7.65 -4.76 -13.71
C SER A 237 8.17 -3.81 -12.61
N GLU A 238 7.31 -3.43 -11.66
CA GLU A 238 7.69 -2.64 -10.48
C GLU A 238 8.65 -3.42 -9.60
N ASP A 239 8.31 -4.67 -9.28
CA ASP A 239 9.12 -5.56 -8.45
C ASP A 239 10.48 -5.88 -9.09
N ALA A 240 10.52 -6.11 -10.41
CA ALA A 240 11.77 -6.34 -11.13
C ALA A 240 12.71 -5.13 -11.06
N SER A 241 12.16 -3.91 -11.15
CA SER A 241 12.96 -2.68 -11.04
C SER A 241 13.54 -2.44 -9.64
N GLU A 242 12.94 -3.03 -8.60
CA GLU A 242 13.50 -2.99 -7.24
C GLU A 242 14.73 -3.88 -7.12
N ALA A 243 14.68 -5.09 -7.70
CA ALA A 243 15.76 -6.05 -7.65
C ALA A 243 17.03 -5.57 -8.38
N ASP A 244 16.88 -4.74 -9.42
CA ASP A 244 18.02 -4.14 -10.15
C ASP A 244 18.61 -2.91 -9.43
N SER A 245 17.86 -2.28 -8.50
CA SER A 245 18.32 -1.10 -7.74
C SER A 245 19.14 -1.46 -6.50
N ASP A 246 18.99 -2.67 -5.98
CA ASP A 246 19.85 -3.24 -4.96
C ASP A 246 20.93 -4.05 -5.69
N GLY A 247 22.18 -3.59 -5.67
CA GLY A 247 23.31 -4.19 -6.41
C GLY A 247 23.71 -5.61 -5.96
N SER A 248 22.78 -6.41 -5.45
CA SER A 248 22.98 -7.75 -4.96
C SER A 248 22.31 -8.80 -5.87
N LYS A 249 23.13 -9.30 -6.79
CA LYS A 249 23.01 -10.60 -7.50
C LYS A 249 21.96 -10.69 -8.60
N ALA A 250 22.40 -10.41 -9.83
CA ALA A 250 21.91 -11.15 -10.99
C ALA A 250 22.14 -12.66 -10.76
N PRO A 251 21.15 -13.55 -11.01
CA PRO A 251 21.36 -14.98 -10.89
C PRO A 251 22.18 -15.46 -12.09
N ASP A 252 23.48 -15.60 -11.88
CA ASP A 252 24.40 -16.14 -12.88
C ASP A 252 24.04 -17.61 -13.14
N ARG A 253 23.44 -17.88 -14.30
CA ARG A 253 23.15 -19.23 -14.77
C ARG A 253 24.39 -19.78 -15.47
N VAL A 254 25.32 -20.32 -14.69
CA VAL A 254 26.40 -21.16 -15.22
C VAL A 254 26.41 -22.49 -14.49
N ALA A 255 26.04 -23.54 -15.23
CA ALA A 255 26.25 -24.92 -14.82
C ALA A 255 27.70 -25.30 -15.09
N GLN A 256 28.48 -25.64 -14.05
CA GLN A 256 29.58 -26.61 -14.11
C GLN A 256 30.00 -27.01 -12.69
N GLY A 257 30.31 -28.29 -12.52
CA GLY A 257 30.44 -28.94 -11.22
C GLY A 257 31.86 -29.03 -10.65
N GLN A 258 31.85 -29.49 -9.40
CA GLN A 258 32.88 -30.12 -8.58
C GLN A 258 33.88 -29.29 -7.74
N ALA A 259 33.77 -29.59 -6.44
CA ALA A 259 34.76 -29.77 -5.38
C ALA A 259 35.20 -28.55 -4.53
N ASP A 260 35.04 -28.76 -3.22
CA ASP A 260 35.15 -27.83 -2.11
C ASP A 260 36.55 -27.22 -1.92
N PHE A 261 36.58 -25.91 -1.66
CA PHE A 261 37.55 -25.28 -0.76
C PHE A 261 36.85 -24.22 0.10
N ILE A 262 36.89 -24.44 1.41
CA ILE A 262 36.44 -23.51 2.45
C ILE A 262 37.42 -22.34 2.49
N VAL A 263 36.92 -21.13 2.23
CA VAL A 263 37.55 -19.86 2.63
C VAL A 263 36.42 -18.92 3.01
N ASP A 264 36.32 -18.61 4.30
CA ASP A 264 35.34 -17.68 4.86
C ASP A 264 35.51 -16.29 4.22
N PRO A 265 34.54 -15.78 3.43
CA PRO A 265 34.49 -14.36 3.13
C PRO A 265 33.77 -13.70 4.30
N VAL A 266 34.48 -12.83 5.00
CA VAL A 266 33.93 -11.83 5.94
C VAL A 266 32.61 -11.30 5.38
N THR A 267 31.52 -11.65 6.05
CA THR A 267 30.16 -11.29 5.67
C THR A 267 29.93 -9.81 5.95
N THR A 268 30.26 -8.96 4.99
CA THR A 268 29.55 -7.68 4.83
C THR A 268 28.23 -7.96 4.10
N ASN A 269 27.37 -8.79 4.69
CA ASN A 269 25.96 -8.75 4.35
C ASN A 269 25.36 -7.65 5.25
N PRO A 270 24.87 -6.53 4.71
CA PRO A 270 23.95 -5.72 5.51
C PRO A 270 22.82 -6.65 5.94
N ALA A 271 22.45 -6.60 7.22
CA ALA A 271 21.37 -7.40 7.76
C ALA A 271 20.15 -7.29 6.82
N PRO A 272 19.45 -8.40 6.49
CA PRO A 272 18.28 -8.31 5.62
C PRO A 272 17.33 -7.28 6.21
N LEU A 273 16.98 -6.26 5.41
CA LEU A 273 15.98 -5.26 5.78
C LEU A 273 14.76 -6.02 6.28
N ILE A 274 14.43 -5.87 7.57
CA ILE A 274 13.27 -6.51 8.16
C ILE A 274 12.05 -5.86 7.53
N ALA A 275 11.51 -6.48 6.46
CA ALA A 275 10.28 -6.04 5.84
C ALA A 275 9.13 -6.29 6.82
N PHE A 276 8.65 -5.23 7.45
CA PHE A 276 7.47 -5.30 8.30
C PHE A 276 6.25 -5.64 7.44
N PRO A 277 5.41 -6.59 7.90
CA PRO A 277 4.23 -7.00 7.15
C PRO A 277 3.27 -5.81 6.96
N GLN A 278 2.67 -5.71 5.78
CA GLN A 278 1.65 -4.73 5.43
C GLN A 278 0.31 -5.45 5.19
N PRO A 279 -0.84 -4.80 5.44
CA PRO A 279 -2.13 -5.40 5.16
C PRO A 279 -2.33 -5.62 3.66
N THR A 280 -3.03 -6.69 3.30
CA THR A 280 -3.47 -6.96 1.92
C THR A 280 -4.74 -6.18 1.59
N GLY A 281 -5.13 -6.08 0.32
CA GLY A 281 -6.33 -5.33 -0.07
C GLY A 281 -7.63 -5.70 0.64
N ALA A 282 -7.91 -6.99 0.78
CA ALA A 282 -9.07 -7.44 1.55
C ALA A 282 -8.97 -7.05 3.05
N GLN A 283 -7.75 -7.03 3.60
CA GLN A 283 -7.53 -6.58 4.97
C GLN A 283 -7.66 -5.06 5.09
N VAL A 284 -7.17 -4.28 4.11
CA VAL A 284 -7.31 -2.81 4.09
C VAL A 284 -8.79 -2.42 4.07
N GLU A 285 -9.60 -3.06 3.23
CA GLU A 285 -11.05 -2.86 3.21
C GLU A 285 -11.67 -3.20 4.57
N ALA A 286 -11.34 -4.36 5.15
CA ALA A 286 -11.85 -4.75 6.46
C ALA A 286 -11.43 -3.76 7.57
N LEU A 287 -10.18 -3.28 7.56
CA LEU A 287 -9.67 -2.30 8.53
C LEU A 287 -10.38 -0.95 8.40
N TYR A 288 -10.70 -0.54 7.17
CA TYR A 288 -11.49 0.66 6.91
C TYR A 288 -12.88 0.56 7.54
N GLU A 289 -13.61 -0.52 7.24
CA GLU A 289 -14.95 -0.74 7.80
C GLU A 289 -14.94 -0.85 9.33
N LEU A 290 -13.94 -1.53 9.91
CA LEU A 290 -13.78 -1.61 11.38
C LEU A 290 -13.50 -0.24 12.02
N LYS A 291 -12.78 0.64 11.32
CA LYS A 291 -12.54 2.01 11.78
C LYS A 291 -13.84 2.80 11.79
N ASN A 292 -14.61 2.77 10.70
CA ASN A 292 -15.89 3.47 10.58
C ASN A 292 -16.89 2.95 11.63
N PHE A 293 -16.98 1.62 11.81
CA PHE A 293 -17.83 0.99 12.83
C PHE A 293 -17.58 1.55 14.23
N ARG A 294 -16.31 1.77 14.60
CA ARG A 294 -15.96 2.37 15.90
C ARG A 294 -16.26 3.86 15.97
N GLN A 295 -16.13 4.59 14.86
CA GLN A 295 -16.51 6.01 14.80
C GLN A 295 -18.01 6.21 14.96
N GLU A 296 -18.82 5.21 14.59
CA GLU A 296 -20.26 5.14 14.85
C GLU A 296 -20.61 4.69 16.28
N ASN A 297 -19.63 4.70 17.20
CA ASN A 297 -19.76 4.29 18.61
C ASN A 297 -20.17 2.81 18.80
N GLN A 298 -19.95 1.96 17.80
CA GLN A 298 -20.16 0.52 17.95
C GLN A 298 -18.92 -0.15 18.57
N ASP A 299 -19.14 -1.02 19.56
CA ASP A 299 -18.08 -1.61 20.38
C ASP A 299 -17.93 -3.14 20.24
N LYS A 300 -18.77 -3.78 19.41
CA LYS A 300 -18.76 -5.23 19.19
C LYS A 300 -19.01 -5.57 17.72
N GLY A 301 -17.98 -6.04 17.03
CA GLY A 301 -18.06 -6.47 15.63
C GLY A 301 -17.66 -7.93 15.46
N LEU A 302 -18.20 -8.57 14.41
CA LEU A 302 -17.80 -9.89 13.96
C LEU A 302 -17.30 -9.80 12.52
N ILE A 303 -16.09 -10.31 12.28
CA ILE A 303 -15.52 -10.40 10.93
C ILE A 303 -15.61 -11.84 10.46
N VAL A 304 -16.25 -12.03 9.31
CA VAL A 304 -16.26 -13.32 8.61
C VAL A 304 -15.24 -13.23 7.47
N ALA A 305 -14.17 -14.01 7.57
CA ALA A 305 -13.10 -14.05 6.57
C ALA A 305 -12.80 -15.48 6.13
N ALA A 306 -12.62 -15.67 4.83
CA ALA A 306 -12.21 -16.95 4.26
C ALA A 306 -10.83 -17.39 4.77
N THR A 307 -10.54 -18.68 4.65
CA THR A 307 -9.20 -19.21 4.93
C THR A 307 -8.17 -18.57 4.00
N GLY A 308 -6.92 -18.41 4.48
CA GLY A 308 -5.85 -17.79 3.68
C GLY A 308 -5.84 -16.26 3.65
N ILE A 309 -6.93 -15.56 4.01
CA ILE A 309 -6.96 -14.08 4.07
C ILE A 309 -6.06 -13.50 5.18
N GLY A 310 -5.61 -14.32 6.13
CA GLY A 310 -4.73 -13.88 7.21
C GLY A 310 -5.48 -13.21 8.36
N LYS A 311 -6.49 -13.89 8.93
CA LYS A 311 -7.32 -13.41 10.05
C LYS A 311 -6.50 -12.88 11.23
N THR A 312 -5.43 -13.59 11.58
CA THR A 312 -4.54 -13.20 12.68
C THR A 312 -3.77 -11.91 12.35
N PHE A 313 -3.32 -11.74 11.11
CA PHE A 313 -2.70 -10.50 10.67
C PHE A 313 -3.70 -9.34 10.69
N LEU A 314 -4.92 -9.56 10.22
CA LEU A 314 -6.00 -8.58 10.28
C LEU A 314 -6.23 -8.10 11.73
N ALA A 315 -6.36 -9.03 12.68
CA ALA A 315 -6.51 -8.71 14.10
C ALA A 315 -5.31 -7.92 14.65
N ALA A 316 -4.08 -8.31 14.26
CA ALA A 316 -2.87 -7.61 14.69
C ALA A 316 -2.79 -6.18 14.13
N PHE A 317 -3.14 -5.97 12.86
CA PHE A 317 -3.18 -4.64 12.24
C PHE A 317 -4.25 -3.75 12.86
N ASP A 318 -5.45 -4.28 13.06
CA ASP A 318 -6.58 -3.60 13.69
C ASP A 318 -6.25 -3.16 15.13
N SER A 319 -5.41 -3.94 15.82
CA SER A 319 -4.99 -3.66 17.19
C SER A 319 -4.00 -2.48 17.36
N LYS A 320 -3.49 -1.88 16.26
CA LYS A 320 -2.42 -0.86 16.32
C LYS A 320 -2.76 0.37 17.19
N GLY A 321 -4.04 0.75 17.24
CA GLY A 321 -4.52 1.87 18.06
C GLY A 321 -4.72 1.55 19.54
N PHE A 322 -4.55 0.28 19.95
CA PHE A 322 -4.88 -0.19 21.29
C PHE A 322 -3.62 -0.60 22.08
N LYS A 323 -3.57 -0.21 23.36
CA LYS A 323 -2.44 -0.54 24.25
C LYS A 323 -2.59 -1.91 24.89
N ARG A 324 -3.81 -2.25 25.33
CA ARG A 324 -4.13 -3.52 26.01
C ARG A 324 -4.98 -4.37 25.10
N ILE A 325 -4.49 -5.55 24.77
CA ILE A 325 -5.13 -6.48 23.84
C ILE A 325 -5.25 -7.85 24.51
N LEU A 326 -6.41 -8.47 24.40
CA LEU A 326 -6.64 -9.84 24.85
C LEU A 326 -7.09 -10.69 23.67
N PHE A 327 -6.19 -11.58 23.25
CA PHE A 327 -6.44 -12.54 22.18
C PHE A 327 -6.86 -13.88 22.79
N VAL A 328 -8.04 -14.36 22.38
CA VAL A 328 -8.64 -15.57 22.94
C VAL A 328 -8.84 -16.63 21.87
N ALA A 329 -8.38 -17.85 22.14
CA ALA A 329 -8.58 -19.00 21.25
C ALA A 329 -8.78 -20.31 22.04
N HIS A 330 -9.23 -21.36 21.37
CA HIS A 330 -9.46 -22.67 21.99
C HIS A 330 -8.23 -23.60 22.01
N ARG A 331 -7.22 -23.34 21.18
CA ARG A 331 -6.06 -24.21 21.00
C ARG A 331 -4.76 -23.45 21.27
N GLU A 332 -3.87 -24.04 22.05
CA GLU A 332 -2.58 -23.44 22.42
C GLU A 332 -1.72 -23.16 21.17
N GLU A 333 -1.75 -24.03 20.16
CA GLU A 333 -0.99 -23.81 18.92
C GLU A 333 -1.44 -22.55 18.17
N ILE A 334 -2.75 -22.22 18.23
CA ILE A 334 -3.28 -20.98 17.64
C ILE A 334 -2.79 -19.76 18.41
N LEU A 335 -2.75 -19.84 19.75
CA LEU A 335 -2.25 -18.76 20.60
C LEU A 335 -0.77 -18.48 20.31
N THR A 336 0.07 -19.52 20.20
CA THR A 336 1.49 -19.37 19.87
C THR A 336 1.70 -18.77 18.47
N GLN A 337 0.92 -19.21 17.47
CA GLN A 337 0.97 -18.64 16.12
C GLN A 337 0.47 -17.19 16.08
N ALA A 338 -0.53 -16.87 16.88
CA ALA A 338 -1.05 -15.52 17.02
C ALA A 338 -0.01 -14.61 17.67
N GLU A 339 0.63 -15.03 18.75
CA GLU A 339 1.71 -14.29 19.38
C GLU A 339 2.85 -13.98 18.40
N TYR A 340 3.29 -14.97 17.63
CA TYR A 340 4.30 -14.77 16.59
C TYR A 340 3.88 -13.71 15.56
N THR A 341 2.62 -13.73 15.14
CA THR A 341 2.07 -12.76 14.19
C THR A 341 2.01 -11.35 14.79
N PHE A 342 1.52 -11.23 16.02
CA PHE A 342 1.44 -9.95 16.73
C PHE A 342 2.83 -9.36 16.96
N LYS A 343 3.84 -10.15 17.32
CA LYS A 343 5.23 -9.68 17.45
C LYS A 343 5.80 -9.08 16.17
N ARG A 344 5.35 -9.52 15.00
CA ARG A 344 5.78 -8.95 13.70
C ARG A 344 5.10 -7.63 13.35
N VAL A 345 3.90 -7.39 13.87
CA VAL A 345 3.08 -6.19 13.56
C VAL A 345 3.17 -5.13 14.68
N ARG A 346 3.30 -5.59 15.93
CA ARG A 346 3.31 -4.84 17.19
C ARG A 346 4.60 -5.13 17.95
N TYR A 347 5.74 -5.03 17.26
CA TYR A 347 7.06 -5.43 17.80
C TYR A 347 7.50 -4.62 19.04
N GLU A 348 6.93 -3.42 19.23
CA GLU A 348 7.16 -2.53 20.38
C GLU A 348 6.45 -3.01 21.68
N LEU A 349 5.45 -3.89 21.58
CA LEU A 349 4.61 -4.29 22.70
C LEU A 349 5.04 -5.62 23.32
N SER A 350 4.94 -5.70 24.65
CA SER A 350 5.17 -6.93 25.39
C SER A 350 4.03 -7.94 25.19
N THR A 351 4.36 -9.23 25.17
CA THR A 351 3.40 -10.32 25.06
C THR A 351 3.46 -11.24 26.26
N GLY A 352 2.32 -11.80 26.66
CA GLY A 352 2.21 -12.74 27.76
C GLY A 352 1.15 -13.81 27.50
N HIS A 353 1.24 -14.93 28.21
CA HIS A 353 0.26 -16.02 28.13
C HIS A 353 -0.47 -16.22 29.46
N ILE A 354 -1.78 -16.47 29.36
CA ILE A 354 -2.60 -16.97 30.46
C ILE A 354 -3.16 -18.33 30.06
N ASN A 355 -2.58 -19.39 30.61
CA ASN A 355 -3.02 -20.76 30.46
C ASN A 355 -2.92 -21.53 31.80
N GLY A 356 -3.17 -22.83 31.79
CA GLY A 356 -3.10 -23.64 33.03
C GLY A 356 -1.74 -23.66 33.73
N THR A 357 -0.68 -23.14 33.11
CA THR A 357 0.70 -23.16 33.63
C THR A 357 1.37 -21.78 33.75
N ARG A 358 0.93 -20.79 32.96
CA ARG A 358 1.46 -19.41 32.94
C ARG A 358 0.35 -18.41 33.23
N LYS A 359 0.66 -17.36 33.99
CA LYS A 359 -0.29 -16.29 34.33
C LYS A 359 0.36 -14.92 34.17
N ASP A 360 0.73 -14.59 32.93
CA ASP A 360 1.37 -13.32 32.59
C ASP A 360 0.29 -12.22 32.46
N SER A 361 -0.05 -11.52 33.54
CA SER A 361 -1.10 -10.47 33.57
C SER A 361 -0.66 -9.08 33.12
N ASP A 362 0.65 -8.84 33.16
CA ASP A 362 1.22 -7.49 33.09
C ASP A 362 1.71 -7.12 31.69
N ALA A 363 1.55 -8.02 30.71
CA ALA A 363 1.89 -7.76 29.32
C ALA A 363 0.86 -6.86 28.61
N ASP A 364 1.29 -6.16 27.57
CA ASP A 364 0.43 -5.32 26.73
C ASP A 364 -0.56 -6.17 25.92
N ILE A 365 -0.09 -7.30 25.39
CA ILE A 365 -0.87 -8.25 24.61
C ILE A 365 -0.90 -9.60 25.33
N ILE A 366 -2.09 -10.02 25.75
CA ILE A 366 -2.30 -11.28 26.46
C ILE A 366 -2.94 -12.31 25.52
N PHE A 367 -2.34 -13.49 25.44
CA PHE A 367 -2.88 -14.65 24.73
C PHE A 367 -3.44 -15.62 25.76
N ALA A 368 -4.73 -15.92 25.68
CA ALA A 368 -5.40 -16.74 26.68
C ALA A 368 -6.31 -17.80 26.06
N SER A 369 -6.34 -18.98 26.67
CA SER A 369 -7.26 -20.02 26.25
C SER A 369 -8.65 -19.83 26.86
N VAL A 370 -9.71 -20.11 26.09
CA VAL A 370 -11.10 -20.02 26.56
C VAL A 370 -11.32 -20.85 27.85
N GLN A 371 -10.64 -21.99 27.95
CA GLN A 371 -10.72 -22.89 29.10
C GLN A 371 -10.17 -22.25 30.39
N THR A 372 -9.10 -21.46 30.27
CA THR A 372 -8.46 -20.81 31.43
C THR A 372 -9.27 -19.62 31.89
N LEU A 373 -9.77 -18.79 30.96
CA LEU A 373 -10.61 -17.63 31.29
C LEU A 373 -11.98 -18.01 31.88
N GLY A 374 -12.50 -19.19 31.54
CA GLY A 374 -13.77 -19.70 32.07
C GLY A 374 -13.69 -20.22 33.52
N ASN A 375 -12.49 -20.32 34.10
CA ASN A 375 -12.30 -20.85 35.45
C ASN A 375 -12.00 -19.70 36.44
N PRO A 376 -12.87 -19.42 37.42
CA PRO A 376 -12.67 -18.35 38.41
C PRO A 376 -11.38 -18.48 39.23
N ALA A 377 -10.81 -19.68 39.34
CA ALA A 377 -9.54 -19.89 40.04
C ALA A 377 -8.32 -19.31 39.30
N TYR A 378 -8.47 -18.98 38.01
CA TYR A 378 -7.38 -18.51 37.13
C TYR A 378 -7.49 -17.02 36.75
N LEU A 379 -8.61 -16.37 37.05
CA LEU A 379 -8.76 -14.90 36.99
C LEU A 379 -8.22 -14.31 38.29
#